data_AF-A0A259MK13-F1
#
_entry.id   AF-A0A259MK13-F1
#
_cell.length_a   1.000
_cell.length_b   1.000
_cell.length_c   1.000
_cell.angle_alpha   90.00
_cell.angle_beta   90.00
_cell.angle_gamma   90.00
#
_symmetry.space_group_name_H-M   'P 1'
#
loop_
_entity.id
_entity.type
_entity.pdbx_description
1 polymer ?
#
loop_
_entity_poly.entity_id
_entity_poly.type
_entity_poly.pdbx_seq_one_letter_code
_entity_poly.pdbx_strand_id
1 'polypeptide(L)'
;MTFNPKVRHVLSAGQTREHHCHWPGCEKQVPPAMWGCRMHWYMLPKDLRDKVWRAYRPGQEATMTPSRDYLDVAHQVQAWIAQNHPPATTEPLLFARTEG
;
A
#
# COMPACT_ATOMS: atom_id res chain seq x y z
N MET A 1 4.19 -6.13 29.13
CA MET A 1 5.07 -5.72 28.01
C MET A 1 4.65 -4.34 27.55
N THR A 2 5.53 -3.35 27.64
CA THR A 2 5.26 -2.01 27.08
C THR A 2 5.56 -2.06 25.59
N PHE A 3 4.52 -2.12 24.76
CA PHE A 3 4.69 -2.03 23.31
C PHE A 3 5.25 -0.65 22.92
N ASN A 4 6.09 -0.62 21.89
CA ASN A 4 6.50 0.63 21.25
C ASN A 4 5.23 1.46 20.92
N PRO A 5 5.15 2.77 21.28
CA PRO A 5 3.97 3.59 21.05
C PRO A 5 3.45 3.54 19.60
N LYS A 6 4.36 3.44 18.63
CA LYS A 6 4.04 3.30 17.21
C LYS A 6 3.31 2.00 16.89
N VAL A 7 3.76 0.89 17.48
CA VAL A 7 3.11 -0.42 17.34
C VAL A 7 1.72 -0.37 17.97
N ARG A 8 1.60 0.19 19.18
CA ARG A 8 0.30 0.35 19.84
C ARG A 8 -0.68 1.14 18.97
N HIS A 9 -0.25 2.28 18.43
CA HIS A 9 -1.06 3.13 17.55
C HIS A 9 -1.63 2.35 16.36
N VAL A 10 -0.78 1.67 15.61
CA VAL A 10 -1.19 0.93 14.41
C VAL A 10 -2.10 -0.25 14.75
N LEU A 11 -1.85 -0.95 15.87
CA LEU A 11 -2.71 -2.05 16.32
C LEU A 11 -4.08 -1.60 16.81
N SER A 12 -4.18 -0.41 17.42
CA SER A 12 -5.45 0.15 17.90
C SER A 12 -6.23 0.94 16.85
N ALA A 13 -5.62 1.25 15.70
CA ALA A 13 -6.23 2.07 14.68
C ALA A 13 -7.40 1.33 13.99
N GLY A 14 -8.58 1.96 14.00
CA GLY A 14 -9.76 1.51 13.26
C GLY A 14 -9.86 2.09 11.85
N GLN A 15 -10.75 1.54 11.03
CA GLN A 15 -11.14 2.10 9.73
C GLN A 15 -11.98 3.36 9.94
N THR A 16 -11.35 4.53 10.06
CA THR A 16 -12.06 5.79 10.35
C THR A 16 -12.59 6.52 9.12
N ARG A 17 -12.12 6.17 7.91
CA ARG A 17 -12.55 6.73 6.63
C ARG A 17 -12.25 5.74 5.50
N GLU A 18 -12.68 6.06 4.29
CA GLU A 18 -12.26 5.30 3.11
C GLU A 18 -10.73 5.36 2.98
N HIS A 19 -10.12 4.18 2.99
CA HIS A 19 -8.69 4.00 2.78
C HIS A 19 -8.47 2.57 2.30
N HIS A 20 -8.09 2.45 1.04
CA HIS A 20 -7.89 1.16 0.40
C HIS A 20 -6.45 0.68 0.56
N CYS A 21 -6.23 -0.61 0.37
CA CYS A 21 -4.91 -1.20 0.21
C CYS A 21 -4.15 -0.49 -0.92
N HIS A 22 -2.88 -0.12 -0.68
CA HIS A 22 -2.08 0.59 -1.69
C HIS A 22 -1.58 -0.31 -2.82
N TRP A 23 -1.83 -1.61 -2.76
CA TRP A 23 -1.53 -2.51 -3.86
C TRP A 23 -2.43 -2.23 -5.08
N PRO A 24 -1.89 -2.01 -6.29
CA PRO A 24 -2.68 -1.72 -7.48
C PRO A 24 -3.77 -2.78 -7.74
N GLY A 25 -5.01 -2.32 -7.91
CA GLY A 25 -6.17 -3.19 -8.16
C GLY A 25 -6.74 -3.90 -6.92
N CYS A 26 -6.23 -3.65 -5.72
CA CYS A 26 -6.80 -4.21 -4.50
C CYS A 26 -7.83 -3.29 -3.86
N GLU A 27 -9.10 -3.68 -3.86
CA GLU A 27 -10.22 -2.91 -3.29
C GLU A 27 -10.45 -3.13 -1.79
N LYS A 28 -9.52 -3.81 -1.10
CA LYS A 28 -9.70 -4.08 0.33
C LYS A 28 -9.52 -2.81 1.16
N GLN A 29 -10.53 -2.45 1.94
CA GLN A 29 -10.43 -1.41 2.97
C GLN A 29 -9.43 -1.81 4.07
N VAL A 30 -8.56 -0.88 4.45
CA VAL A 30 -7.60 -1.01 5.56
C VAL A 30 -7.49 0.29 6.35
N PRO A 31 -7.32 0.24 7.68
CA PRO A 31 -7.22 1.45 8.50
C PRO A 31 -6.22 2.45 7.92
N PRO A 32 -6.44 3.78 8.02
CA PRO A 32 -5.50 4.78 7.49
C PRO A 32 -4.05 4.64 8.01
N ALA A 33 -3.88 4.04 9.19
CA ALA A 33 -2.56 3.77 9.78
C ALA A 33 -1.83 2.55 9.17
N MET A 34 -2.48 1.79 8.28
CA MET A 34 -1.91 0.64 7.57
C MET A 34 -1.62 1.00 6.12
N TRP A 35 -0.46 0.58 5.61
CA TRP A 35 -0.11 0.78 4.20
C TRP A 35 -0.96 -0.10 3.25
N GLY A 36 -1.26 -1.34 3.64
CA GLY A 36 -1.98 -2.29 2.80
C GLY A 36 -2.56 -3.45 3.59
N CYS A 37 -3.32 -4.31 2.92
CA CYS A 37 -3.93 -5.47 3.57
C CYS A 37 -2.85 -6.49 3.97
N ARG A 38 -3.16 -7.38 4.92
CA ARG A 38 -2.19 -8.37 5.44
C ARG A 38 -1.47 -9.13 4.32
N MET A 39 -2.23 -9.61 3.32
CA MET A 39 -1.67 -10.36 2.20
C MET A 39 -0.63 -9.54 1.44
N HIS A 40 -1.02 -8.38 0.90
CA HIS A 40 -0.12 -7.52 0.11
C HIS A 40 1.02 -6.93 0.92
N TRP A 41 0.80 -6.64 2.21
CA TRP A 41 1.89 -6.25 3.10
C TRP A 41 2.98 -7.33 3.13
N TYR A 42 2.62 -8.60 3.34
CA TYR A 42 3.59 -9.69 3.40
C TYR A 42 4.13 -10.16 2.04
N MET A 43 3.51 -9.75 0.92
CA MET A 43 4.09 -9.92 -0.42
C MET A 43 5.30 -9.01 -0.66
N LEU A 44 5.39 -7.87 0.04
CA LEU A 44 6.55 -7.00 -0.05
C LEU A 44 7.81 -7.65 0.58
N PRO A 45 8.98 -7.51 -0.06
CA PRO A 45 10.27 -7.76 0.53
C PRO A 45 10.41 -7.13 1.91
N LYS A 46 11.10 -7.82 2.83
CA LYS A 46 11.23 -7.37 4.21
C LYS A 46 11.86 -5.98 4.30
N ASP A 47 12.88 -5.70 3.48
CA ASP A 47 13.56 -4.40 3.48
C ASP A 47 12.62 -3.25 3.09
N LEU A 48 11.72 -3.47 2.12
CA LEU A 48 10.71 -2.48 1.73
C LEU A 48 9.69 -2.26 2.84
N ARG A 49 9.20 -3.33 3.48
CA ARG A 49 8.34 -3.21 4.67
C ARG A 49 9.02 -2.43 5.79
N ASP A 50 10.28 -2.71 6.06
CA ASP A 50 11.07 -2.03 7.10
C ASP A 50 11.26 -0.54 6.76
N LYS A 51 11.49 -0.19 5.49
CA LYS A 51 11.57 1.21 5.02
C LYS A 51 10.25 1.94 5.22
N VAL A 52 9.13 1.35 4.81
CA VAL A 52 7.79 1.95 5.02
C VAL A 52 7.54 2.16 6.50
N TRP A 53 7.79 1.13 7.31
CA TRP A 53 7.63 1.22 8.75
C TRP A 53 8.53 2.30 9.35
N ARG A 54 9.78 2.44 8.92
CA ARG A 54 10.70 3.47 9.43
C ARG A 54 10.23 4.89 9.09
N ALA A 55 9.81 5.12 7.85
CA ALA A 55 9.39 6.43 7.37
C ALA A 55 8.00 6.87 7.89
N TYR A 56 7.12 5.92 8.20
CA TYR A 56 5.79 6.21 8.73
C TYR A 56 5.85 6.96 10.07
N ARG A 57 5.07 8.03 10.22
CA ARG A 57 4.94 8.80 11.47
C ARG A 57 3.48 8.76 11.92
N PRO A 58 3.14 8.16 13.08
CA PRO A 58 1.76 8.18 13.58
C PRO A 58 1.16 9.59 13.58
N GLY A 59 -0.05 9.72 13.03
CA GLY A 59 -0.77 10.98 12.90
C GLY A 59 -0.71 11.59 11.50
N GLN A 60 0.28 11.25 10.67
CA GLN A 60 0.37 11.79 9.30
C GLN A 60 -0.80 11.35 8.42
N GLU A 61 -1.38 10.18 8.71
CA GLU A 61 -2.56 9.62 8.05
C GLU A 61 -3.86 10.34 8.42
N ALA A 62 -3.87 10.99 9.58
CA ALA A 62 -5.01 11.76 10.10
C ALA A 62 -4.98 13.20 9.56
N THR A 63 -3.81 13.83 9.53
CA THR A 63 -3.63 15.18 8.96
C THR A 63 -3.57 15.20 7.43
N MET A 64 -3.44 14.03 6.81
CA MET A 64 -3.25 13.87 5.36
C MET A 64 -2.02 14.63 4.83
N THR A 65 -1.00 14.78 5.69
CA THR A 65 0.27 15.43 5.37
C THR A 65 1.42 14.42 5.51
N PRO A 66 1.49 13.40 4.64
CA PRO A 66 2.56 12.42 4.69
C PRO A 66 3.93 13.09 4.54
N SER A 67 4.90 12.64 5.33
CA SER A 67 6.28 13.15 5.23
C SER A 67 6.89 12.84 3.87
N ARG A 68 7.86 13.65 3.44
CA ARG A 68 8.60 13.44 2.19
C ARG A 68 9.24 12.05 2.13
N ASP A 69 9.91 11.64 3.22
CA ASP A 69 10.52 10.32 3.35
C ASP A 69 9.49 9.18 3.13
N TYR A 70 8.28 9.33 3.66
CA TYR A 70 7.23 8.34 3.49
C TYR A 70 6.75 8.26 2.04
N LEU A 71 6.57 9.40 1.37
CA LEU A 71 6.20 9.45 -0.04
C LEU A 71 7.28 8.81 -0.91
N ASP A 72 8.56 9.14 -0.70
CA ASP A 72 9.67 8.58 -1.46
C ASP A 72 9.74 7.05 -1.31
N VAL A 73 9.52 6.51 -0.11
CA VAL A 73 9.45 5.06 0.10
C VAL A 73 8.18 4.45 -0.52
N ALA A 74 7.02 5.12 -0.43
CA ALA A 74 5.79 4.64 -1.06
C ALA A 74 5.97 4.54 -2.59
N HIS A 75 6.63 5.51 -3.22
CA HIS A 75 6.98 5.46 -4.64
C HIS A 75 7.94 4.30 -4.96
N GLN A 76 8.95 4.04 -4.13
CA GLN A 76 9.83 2.88 -4.28
C GLN A 76 9.05 1.56 -4.22
N VAL A 77 8.10 1.44 -3.29
CA VAL A 77 7.23 0.26 -3.18
C VAL A 77 6.39 0.09 -4.43
N GLN A 78 5.74 1.15 -4.93
CA GLN A 78 4.94 1.08 -6.16
C GLN A 78 5.79 0.68 -7.37
N ALA A 79 7.00 1.24 -7.51
CA ALA A 79 7.93 0.87 -8.57
C ALA A 79 8.33 -0.60 -8.49
N TRP A 80 8.60 -1.11 -7.28
CA TRP A 80 8.90 -2.53 -7.07
C TRP A 80 7.70 -3.42 -7.44
N ILE A 81 6.47 -3.05 -7.04
CA ILE A 81 5.27 -3.81 -7.41
C ILE A 81 5.10 -3.85 -8.92
N ALA A 82 5.23 -2.72 -9.61
CA ALA A 82 5.09 -2.67 -11.07
C ALA A 82 6.12 -3.58 -11.79
N GLN A 83 7.33 -3.69 -11.26
CA GLN A 83 8.39 -4.54 -11.82
C GLN A 83 8.21 -6.03 -11.55
N ASN A 84 7.63 -6.40 -10.39
CA ASN A 84 7.59 -7.80 -9.92
C ASN A 84 6.20 -8.44 -10.00
N HIS A 85 5.16 -7.61 -10.08
CA HIS A 85 3.75 -7.99 -10.12
C HIS A 85 3.02 -7.05 -11.08
N PRO A 86 3.37 -7.05 -12.38
CA PRO A 86 2.65 -6.25 -13.34
C PRO A 86 1.16 -6.61 -13.29
N PRO A 87 0.24 -5.63 -13.38
CA PRO A 87 -1.17 -5.94 -13.51
C PRO A 87 -1.32 -6.90 -14.68
N ALA A 88 -2.18 -7.91 -14.54
CA ALA A 88 -2.53 -8.76 -15.67
C ALA A 88 -2.94 -7.83 -16.80
N THR A 89 -2.19 -7.86 -17.91
CA THR A 89 -2.46 -7.05 -19.08
C THR A 89 -3.93 -7.25 -19.38
N THR A 90 -4.72 -6.18 -19.22
CA THR A 90 -6.03 -6.16 -19.85
C THR A 90 -5.68 -6.07 -21.34
N GLU A 91 -5.47 -7.22 -21.97
CA GLU A 91 -5.44 -7.27 -23.42
C GLU A 91 -6.70 -6.52 -23.88
N PRO A 92 -6.57 -5.47 -24.71
CA PRO A 92 -7.75 -5.02 -25.41
C PRO A 92 -8.23 -6.26 -26.16
N LEU A 93 -9.51 -6.61 -26.01
CA LEU A 93 -10.18 -7.54 -26.91
C LEU A 93 -10.10 -6.92 -28.32
N LEU A 94 -8.97 -7.11 -28.98
CA LEU A 94 -8.76 -6.92 -30.40
C LEU A 94 -9.55 -8.04 -31.04
N PHE A 95 -10.85 -7.81 -31.21
CA PHE A 95 -11.66 -8.57 -32.14
C PHE A 95 -11.10 -8.32 -33.55
N ALA A 96 -10.10 -9.10 -33.92
CA ALA A 96 -9.82 -9.38 -35.30
C ALA A 96 -10.95 -10.27 -35.82
N ARG A 97 -11.79 -9.74 -36.71
CA ARG A 97 -12.21 -10.45 -37.93
C ARG A 97 -12.97 -9.51 -38.88
N THR A 98 -12.34 -9.36 -40.03
CA THR A 98 -12.85 -8.91 -41.32
C THR A 98 -14.19 -9.54 -41.69
N GLU A 99 -15.15 -8.69 -42.06
CA GLU A 99 -16.26 -9.00 -42.96
C GLU A 99 -16.02 -8.09 -44.18
N GLY A 100 -16.02 -8.51 -45.44
CA GLY A 100 -16.66 -9.63 -46.11
C GLY A 100 -17.07 -9.06 -47.47
#